data_AF-A0A2H6KD60-F1
#
_entry.id   AF-A0A2H6KD60-F1
#
_cell.length_a   1.000
_cell.length_b   1.000
_cell.length_c   1.000
_cell.angle_alpha   90.00
_cell.angle_beta   90.00
_cell.angle_gamma   90.00
#
_symmetry.space_group_name_H-M   'P 1'
#
loop_
_entity.id
_entity.type
_entity.pdbx_description
1 polymer ?
#
loop_
_entity_poly.entity_id
_entity_poly.type
_entity_poly.pdbx_seq_one_letter_code
_entity_poly.pdbx_strand_id
1 'polypeptide(L)'
;MSQLSKDKQDLRLKVKSALEAVVAMDESLTKDLKSVKDGIQKGIQNVITSLEVETLDKKVRDDLKTLKQRIEKLNEQVEPPGGLVSGQLEQLKNAEEEFNQKTNPITMETRNLDQNFKSAIQQPLTQAVTAVDTAIEALGGNFKDLKKDQNKISGILEHIKDKVAEIKGKGGSGWDNKGGSGLEGIAYGLISCYANAFKDTFESIYLEERNGGKSLCKTVRDHFPELFTVRDGIKDAIKNELQSEINAGKGQVKISNGEIAKSIASVKKGCETFASGLDNRLKEGIGNMAGQIFGRISKGINRGKEQEIKYAIEATVLGLSATTSQVANEINSILLETRVGDKSIAEVLDKVVKDTGYLDGQLKGAIEPPSSHASLSPTAKAPPKSWTLRSVGNNVKHDLQKAVEGLPGAVTQFNDAAVKEIKEAAKTDMQAVQIILNHSQFIFQPVFFSDVSSPFLPPSLRYEFLCTAR
;
A
#
# COMPACT_ATOMS: atom_id res chain seq x y z
N MET A 1 -20.39 -156.41 -44.30
CA MET A 1 -20.05 -155.09 -43.72
C MET A 1 -20.98 -154.05 -44.35
N SER A 2 -21.67 -153.26 -43.52
CA SER A 2 -22.75 -152.36 -43.95
C SER A 2 -22.21 -151.09 -44.64
N GLN A 3 -23.02 -150.53 -45.54
CA GLN A 3 -22.80 -149.25 -46.23
C GLN A 3 -22.35 -148.12 -45.27
N LEU A 4 -22.86 -148.14 -44.03
CA LEU A 4 -22.54 -147.21 -42.94
C LEU A 4 -21.04 -147.13 -42.59
N SER A 5 -20.30 -148.25 -42.69
CA SER A 5 -18.86 -148.28 -42.41
C SER A 5 -18.04 -147.56 -43.48
N LYS A 6 -18.53 -147.60 -44.73
CA LYS A 6 -17.87 -146.99 -45.89
C LYS A 6 -18.08 -145.48 -45.87
N ASP A 7 -19.31 -145.03 -45.60
CA ASP A 7 -19.65 -143.61 -45.48
C ASP A 7 -18.90 -142.94 -44.32
N LYS A 8 -18.67 -143.65 -43.20
CA LYS A 8 -17.87 -143.14 -42.07
C LYS A 8 -16.38 -143.00 -42.42
N GLN A 9 -15.84 -143.89 -43.26
CA GLN A 9 -14.47 -143.76 -43.78
C GLN A 9 -14.34 -142.62 -44.78
N ASP A 10 -15.30 -142.48 -45.71
CA ASP A 10 -15.36 -141.37 -46.66
C ASP A 10 -15.51 -140.03 -45.96
N LEU A 11 -16.35 -139.94 -44.93
CA LEU A 11 -16.48 -138.76 -44.09
C LEU A 11 -15.16 -138.44 -43.37
N ARG A 12 -14.47 -139.46 -42.82
CA ARG A 12 -13.16 -139.27 -42.20
C ARG A 12 -12.12 -138.74 -43.19
N LEU A 13 -12.10 -139.25 -44.43
CA LEU A 13 -11.21 -138.77 -45.48
C LEU A 13 -11.55 -137.33 -45.89
N LYS A 14 -12.84 -137.00 -46.03
CA LYS A 14 -13.29 -135.63 -46.31
C LYS A 14 -12.94 -134.66 -45.19
N VAL A 15 -13.13 -135.05 -43.93
CA VAL A 15 -12.75 -134.24 -42.75
C VAL A 15 -11.24 -134.08 -42.69
N LYS A 16 -10.46 -135.13 -42.93
CA LYS A 16 -9.00 -135.05 -42.96
C LYS A 16 -8.51 -134.12 -44.07
N SER A 17 -9.06 -134.27 -45.27
CA SER A 17 -8.74 -133.43 -46.42
C SER A 17 -9.14 -131.97 -46.19
N ALA A 18 -10.29 -131.72 -45.56
CA ALA A 18 -10.69 -130.39 -45.14
C ALA A 18 -9.76 -129.81 -44.06
N LEU A 19 -9.31 -130.62 -43.10
CA LEU A 19 -8.35 -130.18 -42.06
C LEU A 19 -6.98 -129.85 -42.67
N GLU A 20 -6.48 -130.70 -43.57
CA GLU A 20 -5.24 -130.47 -44.32
C GLU A 20 -5.34 -129.20 -45.19
N ALA A 21 -6.50 -128.96 -45.82
CA ALA A 21 -6.74 -127.71 -46.55
C ALA A 21 -6.75 -126.48 -45.63
N VAL A 22 -7.32 -126.58 -44.42
CA VAL A 22 -7.29 -125.49 -43.42
C VAL A 22 -5.87 -125.22 -42.93
N VAL A 23 -5.07 -126.26 -42.67
CA VAL A 23 -3.65 -126.11 -42.29
C VAL A 23 -2.86 -125.46 -43.43
N ALA A 24 -3.07 -125.90 -44.67
CA ALA A 24 -2.43 -125.28 -45.84
C ALA A 24 -2.85 -123.81 -46.03
N MET A 25 -4.12 -123.48 -45.77
CA MET A 25 -4.61 -122.09 -45.78
C MET A 25 -3.98 -121.26 -44.67
N ASP A 26 -3.85 -121.79 -43.45
CA ASP A 26 -3.22 -121.12 -42.32
C ASP A 26 -1.71 -120.86 -42.55
N GLU A 27 -1.01 -121.84 -43.13
CA GLU A 27 0.39 -121.69 -43.54
C GLU A 27 0.55 -120.63 -44.64
N SER A 28 -0.35 -120.61 -45.63
CA SER A 28 -0.36 -119.59 -46.70
C SER A 28 -0.62 -118.20 -46.13
N LEU A 29 -1.64 -118.07 -45.28
CA LEU A 29 -1.98 -116.80 -44.63
C LEU A 29 -0.83 -116.30 -43.76
N THR A 30 -0.16 -117.19 -43.03
CA THR A 30 1.01 -116.85 -42.21
C THR A 30 2.17 -116.35 -43.07
N LYS A 31 2.42 -116.96 -44.23
CA LYS A 31 3.44 -116.51 -45.19
C LYS A 31 3.08 -115.15 -45.79
N ASP A 32 1.82 -114.93 -46.17
CA ASP A 32 1.34 -113.66 -46.72
C ASP A 32 1.44 -112.53 -45.70
N LEU A 33 1.02 -112.77 -44.45
CA LEU A 33 1.13 -111.81 -43.35
C LEU A 33 2.60 -111.47 -43.05
N LYS A 34 3.50 -112.46 -43.11
CA LYS A 34 4.94 -112.21 -42.97
C LYS A 34 5.47 -111.36 -44.13
N SER A 35 5.07 -111.64 -45.35
CA SER A 35 5.45 -110.87 -46.54
C SER A 35 4.95 -109.41 -46.44
N VAL A 36 3.71 -109.19 -45.99
CA VAL A 36 3.16 -107.86 -45.73
C VAL A 36 3.94 -107.14 -44.64
N LYS A 37 4.25 -107.81 -43.53
CA LYS A 37 5.06 -107.25 -42.44
C LYS A 37 6.44 -106.83 -42.93
N ASP A 38 7.13 -107.69 -43.66
CA ASP A 38 8.46 -107.41 -44.21
C ASP A 38 8.41 -106.26 -45.24
N GLY A 39 7.33 -106.19 -46.03
CA GLY A 39 7.06 -105.10 -46.97
C GLY A 39 6.84 -103.75 -46.26
N ILE A 40 6.06 -103.73 -45.17
CA ILE A 40 5.86 -102.54 -44.34
C ILE A 40 7.17 -102.10 -43.69
N GLN A 41 7.95 -103.02 -43.12
CA GLN A 41 9.25 -102.72 -42.51
C GLN A 41 10.22 -102.10 -43.53
N LYS A 42 10.32 -102.69 -44.73
CA LYS A 42 11.13 -102.12 -45.82
C LYS A 42 10.61 -100.76 -46.27
N GLY A 43 9.28 -100.59 -46.38
CA GLY A 43 8.67 -99.31 -46.74
C GLY A 43 9.01 -98.20 -45.74
N ILE A 44 8.90 -98.49 -44.43
CA ILE A 44 9.27 -97.56 -43.36
C ILE A 44 10.76 -97.22 -43.43
N GLN A 45 11.63 -98.23 -43.59
CA GLN A 45 13.07 -98.01 -43.70
C GLN A 45 13.42 -97.14 -44.90
N ASN A 46 12.79 -97.40 -46.06
CA ASN A 46 13.00 -96.60 -47.27
C ASN A 46 12.59 -95.13 -47.07
N VAL A 47 11.49 -94.86 -46.35
CA VAL A 47 11.07 -93.49 -46.03
C VAL A 47 12.03 -92.81 -45.06
N ILE A 48 12.50 -93.52 -44.02
CA ILE A 48 13.52 -93.00 -43.07
C ILE A 48 14.79 -92.60 -43.81
N THR A 49 15.26 -93.46 -44.72
CA THR A 49 16.44 -93.19 -45.55
C THR A 49 16.19 -92.07 -46.56
N SER A 50 15.05 -92.07 -47.25
CA SER A 50 14.73 -91.08 -48.30
C SER A 50 14.46 -89.69 -47.76
N LEU A 51 13.89 -89.57 -46.57
CA LEU A 51 13.74 -88.28 -45.88
C LEU A 51 15.01 -87.90 -45.10
N GLU A 52 16.05 -88.73 -45.18
CA GLU A 52 17.33 -88.55 -44.53
C GLU A 52 17.18 -88.26 -43.03
N VAL A 53 16.17 -88.88 -42.39
CA VAL A 53 15.81 -88.63 -40.98
C VAL A 53 17.00 -88.94 -40.06
N GLU A 54 17.82 -89.93 -40.43
CA GLU A 54 19.05 -90.31 -39.72
C GLU A 54 20.15 -89.23 -39.77
N THR A 55 20.05 -88.23 -40.66
CA THR A 55 21.03 -87.13 -40.80
C THR A 55 20.45 -85.74 -40.54
N LEU A 56 19.16 -85.66 -40.19
CA LEU A 56 18.46 -84.40 -39.94
C LEU A 56 19.08 -83.61 -38.78
N ASP A 57 19.56 -84.32 -37.76
CA ASP A 57 20.26 -83.74 -36.61
C ASP A 57 21.52 -82.95 -37.03
N LYS A 58 22.28 -83.49 -37.99
CA LYS A 58 23.47 -82.84 -38.55
C LYS A 58 23.10 -81.61 -39.35
N LYS A 59 22.09 -81.68 -40.23
CA LYS A 59 21.63 -80.53 -41.02
C LYS A 59 21.15 -79.38 -40.13
N VAL A 60 20.32 -79.69 -39.13
CA VAL A 60 19.84 -78.69 -38.16
C VAL A 60 21.02 -78.06 -37.41
N ARG A 61 22.00 -78.87 -36.99
CA ARG A 61 23.21 -78.36 -36.31
C ARG A 61 24.03 -77.44 -37.22
N ASP A 62 24.19 -77.78 -38.50
CA ASP A 62 24.94 -76.99 -39.48
C ASP A 62 24.24 -75.66 -39.80
N ASP A 63 22.90 -75.67 -39.92
CA ASP A 63 22.10 -74.45 -40.10
C ASP A 63 22.17 -73.54 -38.88
N LEU A 64 22.05 -74.10 -37.67
CA LEU A 64 22.19 -73.34 -36.42
C LEU A 64 23.60 -72.76 -36.26
N LYS A 65 24.64 -73.50 -36.66
CA LYS A 65 26.02 -73.00 -36.68
C LYS A 65 26.18 -71.83 -37.66
N THR A 66 25.59 -71.95 -38.85
CA THR A 66 25.58 -70.88 -39.87
C THR A 66 24.83 -69.65 -39.37
N LEU A 67 23.67 -69.83 -38.72
CA LEU A 67 22.90 -68.75 -38.11
C LEU A 67 23.71 -68.06 -37.00
N LYS A 68 24.33 -68.84 -36.12
CA LYS A 68 25.19 -68.31 -35.05
C LYS A 68 26.32 -67.45 -35.62
N GLN A 69 27.02 -67.93 -36.65
CA GLN A 69 28.08 -67.17 -37.33
C GLN A 69 27.56 -65.87 -37.97
N ARG A 70 26.35 -65.88 -38.53
CA ARG A 70 25.73 -64.66 -39.07
C ARG A 70 25.39 -63.65 -37.96
N ILE A 71 24.90 -64.12 -36.82
CA ILE A 71 24.62 -63.28 -35.64
C ILE A 71 25.92 -62.71 -35.06
N GLU A 72 26.96 -63.52 -34.94
CA GLU A 72 28.30 -63.08 -34.48
C GLU A 72 28.84 -61.99 -35.42
N LYS A 73 28.80 -62.19 -36.74
CA LYS A 73 29.21 -61.17 -37.73
C LYS A 73 28.36 -59.89 -37.68
N LEU A 74 27.06 -60.01 -37.41
CA LEU A 74 26.19 -58.85 -37.25
C LEU A 74 26.56 -58.07 -36.00
N ASN A 75 26.84 -58.76 -34.89
CA ASN A 75 27.28 -58.14 -33.64
C ASN A 75 28.62 -57.41 -33.80
N GLU A 76 29.56 -58.02 -34.52
CA GLU A 76 30.84 -57.39 -34.91
C GLU A 76 30.66 -56.17 -35.81
N GLN A 77 29.53 -56.03 -36.51
CA GLN A 77 29.20 -54.86 -37.34
C GLN A 77 28.37 -53.79 -36.59
N VAL A 78 28.02 -54.01 -35.32
CA VAL A 78 27.25 -53.04 -34.51
C VAL A 78 28.15 -52.29 -33.53
N GLU A 79 29.22 -52.90 -33.01
CA GLU A 79 30.05 -52.29 -31.96
C GLU A 79 31.27 -51.44 -32.41
N PRO A 80 31.94 -51.64 -33.56
CA PRO A 80 33.07 -50.79 -33.93
C PRO A 80 32.64 -49.49 -34.64
N PRO A 81 33.46 -48.42 -34.56
CA PRO A 81 33.28 -47.23 -35.39
C PRO A 81 33.38 -47.65 -36.87
N GLY A 82 32.31 -47.40 -37.64
CA GLY A 82 32.15 -47.87 -39.03
C GLY A 82 31.11 -49.00 -39.21
N GLY A 83 30.48 -49.46 -38.14
CA GLY A 83 29.36 -50.41 -38.18
C GLY A 83 28.11 -49.92 -38.93
N LEU A 84 27.19 -50.84 -39.25
CA LEU A 84 26.00 -50.59 -40.10
C LEU A 84 25.09 -49.44 -39.61
N VAL A 85 25.15 -49.14 -38.31
CA VAL A 85 24.41 -48.05 -37.63
C VAL A 85 25.30 -46.98 -37.00
N SER A 86 26.62 -47.09 -37.15
CA SER A 86 27.58 -46.18 -36.51
C SER A 86 27.44 -44.74 -36.99
N GLY A 87 27.18 -44.54 -38.29
CA GLY A 87 26.93 -43.21 -38.86
C GLY A 87 25.67 -42.54 -38.28
N GLN A 88 24.58 -43.29 -38.08
CA GLN A 88 23.37 -42.75 -37.44
C GLN A 88 23.59 -42.45 -35.95
N LEU A 89 24.35 -43.30 -35.24
CA LEU A 89 24.71 -43.07 -33.84
C LEU A 89 25.60 -41.84 -33.68
N GLU A 90 26.56 -41.63 -34.58
CA GLU A 90 27.43 -40.45 -34.59
C GLU A 90 26.65 -39.19 -34.94
N GLN A 91 25.73 -39.25 -35.91
CA GLN A 91 24.81 -38.14 -36.20
C GLN A 91 23.91 -37.80 -35.00
N LEU A 92 23.38 -38.81 -34.29
CA LEU A 92 22.55 -38.59 -33.11
C LEU A 92 23.36 -37.95 -31.98
N LYS A 93 24.59 -38.43 -31.75
CA LYS A 93 25.50 -37.86 -30.75
C LYS A 93 25.86 -36.41 -31.08
N ASN A 94 26.19 -36.11 -32.34
CA ASN A 94 26.50 -34.76 -32.78
C ASN A 94 25.30 -33.82 -32.64
N ALA A 95 24.09 -34.31 -32.96
CA ALA A 95 22.86 -33.54 -32.77
C ALA A 95 22.55 -33.31 -31.28
N GLU A 96 22.81 -34.29 -30.41
CA GLU A 96 22.70 -34.14 -28.96
C GLU A 96 23.71 -33.10 -28.43
N GLU A 97 24.97 -33.15 -28.89
CA GLU A 97 25.99 -32.16 -28.54
C GLU A 97 25.60 -30.74 -29.00
N GLU A 98 25.12 -30.58 -30.24
CA GLU A 98 24.65 -29.29 -30.77
C GLU A 98 23.43 -28.77 -29.99
N PHE A 99 22.46 -29.64 -29.70
CA PHE A 99 21.30 -29.30 -28.88
C PHE A 99 21.73 -28.84 -27.49
N ASN A 100 22.63 -29.57 -26.83
CA ASN A 100 23.14 -29.21 -25.51
C ASN A 100 23.91 -27.88 -25.54
N GLN A 101 24.72 -27.63 -26.57
CA GLN A 101 25.41 -26.35 -26.74
C GLN A 101 24.45 -25.17 -26.86
N LYS A 102 23.30 -25.33 -27.53
CA LYS A 102 22.29 -24.29 -27.69
C LYS A 102 21.38 -24.13 -26.46
N THR A 103 21.14 -25.21 -25.72
CA THR A 103 20.25 -25.22 -24.55
C THR A 103 20.94 -24.72 -23.27
N ASN A 104 22.25 -24.92 -23.15
CA ASN A 104 23.03 -24.46 -22.00
C ASN A 104 22.97 -22.93 -21.78
N PRO A 105 23.09 -22.07 -22.80
CA PRO A 105 22.90 -20.62 -22.68
C PRO A 105 21.52 -20.24 -22.15
N ILE A 106 20.44 -20.90 -22.61
CA ILE A 106 19.08 -20.64 -22.12
C ILE A 106 18.97 -20.97 -20.63
N THR A 107 19.59 -22.06 -20.22
CA THR A 107 19.61 -22.48 -18.80
C THR A 107 20.39 -21.49 -17.94
N MET A 108 21.50 -20.95 -18.46
CA MET A 108 22.26 -19.88 -17.79
C MET A 108 21.46 -18.59 -17.70
N GLU A 109 20.83 -18.14 -18.78
CA GLU A 109 20.05 -16.89 -18.74
C GLU A 109 18.81 -17.00 -17.87
N THR A 110 18.20 -18.18 -17.80
CA THR A 110 17.10 -18.43 -16.85
C THR A 110 17.56 -18.26 -15.40
N ARG A 111 18.79 -18.65 -15.05
CA ARG A 111 19.36 -18.40 -13.71
C ARG A 111 19.70 -16.92 -13.51
N ASN A 112 20.25 -16.26 -14.53
CA ASN A 112 20.57 -14.84 -14.48
C ASN A 112 19.31 -13.98 -14.30
N LEU A 113 18.16 -14.38 -14.86
CA LEU A 113 16.88 -13.70 -14.68
C LEU A 113 16.47 -13.59 -13.21
N ASP A 114 16.62 -14.66 -12.41
CA ASP A 114 16.32 -14.63 -10.97
C ASP A 114 17.28 -13.69 -10.22
N GLN A 115 18.56 -13.72 -10.60
CA GLN A 115 19.59 -12.88 -10.01
C GLN A 115 19.38 -11.39 -10.37
N ASN A 116 18.99 -11.10 -11.60
CA ASN A 116 18.63 -9.77 -12.08
C ASN A 116 17.35 -9.27 -11.42
N PHE A 117 16.33 -10.11 -11.25
CA PHE A 117 15.12 -9.74 -10.52
C PHE A 117 15.41 -9.36 -9.06
N LYS A 118 16.21 -10.19 -8.37
CA LYS A 118 16.63 -9.93 -6.98
C LYS A 118 17.42 -8.64 -6.85
N SER A 119 18.42 -8.43 -7.71
CA SER A 119 19.34 -7.30 -7.60
C SER A 119 18.78 -6.00 -8.16
N ALA A 120 18.08 -6.03 -9.29
CA ALA A 120 17.58 -4.83 -9.96
C ALA A 120 16.21 -4.36 -9.46
N ILE A 121 15.40 -5.25 -8.86
CA ILE A 121 14.04 -4.91 -8.41
C ILE A 121 13.86 -5.15 -6.92
N GLN A 122 14.10 -6.36 -6.43
CA GLN A 122 13.77 -6.72 -5.05
C GLN A 122 14.60 -5.92 -4.03
N GLN A 123 15.93 -5.90 -4.20
CA GLN A 123 16.83 -5.18 -3.30
C GLN A 123 16.58 -3.67 -3.24
N PRO A 124 16.49 -2.93 -4.37
CA PRO A 124 16.19 -1.50 -4.35
C PRO A 124 14.85 -1.19 -3.68
N LEU A 125 13.83 -2.01 -3.93
CA LEU A 125 12.52 -1.84 -3.31
C LEU A 125 12.59 -2.06 -1.80
N THR A 126 13.25 -3.13 -1.35
CA THR A 126 13.47 -3.39 0.09
C THR A 126 14.24 -2.24 0.74
N GLN A 127 15.31 -1.76 0.13
CA GLN A 127 16.08 -0.62 0.65
C GLN A 127 15.24 0.65 0.75
N ALA A 128 14.43 0.96 -0.27
CA ALA A 128 13.55 2.13 -0.27
C ALA A 128 12.49 2.04 0.83
N VAL A 129 11.86 0.87 1.01
CA VAL A 129 10.88 0.63 2.08
C VAL A 129 11.54 0.76 3.46
N THR A 130 12.69 0.13 3.67
CA THR A 130 13.44 0.24 4.94
C THR A 130 13.87 1.68 5.22
N ALA A 131 14.26 2.45 4.21
CA ALA A 131 14.60 3.86 4.38
C ALA A 131 13.38 4.69 4.82
N VAL A 132 12.19 4.41 4.27
CA VAL A 132 10.93 5.03 4.69
C VAL A 132 10.59 4.65 6.13
N ASP A 133 10.69 3.37 6.49
CA ASP A 133 10.44 2.90 7.85
C ASP A 133 11.40 3.57 8.85
N THR A 134 12.68 3.65 8.51
CA THR A 134 13.70 4.33 9.34
C THR A 134 13.41 5.82 9.48
N ALA A 135 12.98 6.49 8.41
CA ALA A 135 12.60 7.90 8.47
C ALA A 135 11.35 8.11 9.34
N ILE A 136 10.36 7.20 9.26
CA ILE A 136 9.17 7.21 10.11
C ILE A 136 9.55 6.97 11.57
N GLU A 137 10.44 6.02 11.85
CA GLU A 137 10.95 5.76 13.20
C GLU A 137 11.75 6.95 13.75
N ALA A 138 12.60 7.59 12.94
CA ALA A 138 13.33 8.78 13.35
C ALA A 138 12.38 9.96 13.65
N LEU A 139 11.34 10.13 12.83
CA LEU A 139 10.26 11.11 13.08
C LEU A 139 9.48 10.77 14.36
N GLY A 140 9.11 9.50 14.55
CA GLY A 140 8.40 9.00 15.74
C GLY A 140 9.24 9.05 17.02
N GLY A 141 10.53 8.77 16.92
CA GLY A 141 11.48 8.68 18.03
C GLY A 141 11.85 10.02 18.65
N ASN A 142 11.57 11.14 17.98
CA ASN A 142 11.67 12.48 18.57
C ASN A 142 10.53 12.78 19.55
N PHE A 143 9.48 11.96 19.59
CA PHE A 143 8.39 12.09 20.55
C PHE A 143 8.61 11.24 21.82
N LYS A 144 9.80 11.35 22.45
CA LYS A 144 10.20 10.52 23.60
C LYS A 144 9.33 10.67 24.86
N ASP A 145 8.54 11.74 24.93
CA ASP A 145 7.63 12.02 26.04
C ASP A 145 6.24 11.37 25.85
N LEU A 146 6.00 10.72 24.70
CA LEU A 146 4.76 9.98 24.45
C LEU A 146 4.84 8.60 25.12
N LYS A 147 3.80 8.24 25.88
CA LYS A 147 3.70 6.90 26.49
C LYS A 147 3.72 5.83 25.39
N LYS A 148 4.13 4.60 25.71
CA LYS A 148 4.39 3.49 24.76
C LYS A 148 3.28 3.23 23.70
N ASP A 149 2.02 3.60 23.98
CA ASP A 149 0.87 3.46 23.06
C ASP A 149 0.61 4.71 22.19
N GLN A 150 1.26 5.84 22.48
CA GLN A 150 1.14 7.11 21.76
C GLN A 150 2.16 7.28 20.61
N ASN A 151 3.09 6.33 20.43
CA ASN A 151 4.05 6.33 19.32
C ASN A 151 3.40 6.04 17.95
N LYS A 152 2.09 5.73 17.93
CA LYS A 152 1.30 5.64 16.71
C LYS A 152 0.86 7.05 16.30
N ILE A 153 0.69 7.26 14.99
CA ILE A 153 0.21 8.55 14.45
C ILE A 153 -1.05 9.05 15.17
N SER A 154 -1.98 8.17 15.57
CA SER A 154 -3.17 8.59 16.33
C SER A 154 -2.82 9.15 17.72
N GLY A 155 -1.82 8.59 18.40
CA GLY A 155 -1.36 9.08 19.70
C GLY A 155 -0.65 10.42 19.60
N ILE A 156 0.11 10.66 18.53
CA ILE A 156 0.69 11.98 18.23
C ILE A 156 -0.44 13.00 17.99
N LEU A 157 -1.45 12.64 17.19
CA LEU A 157 -2.59 13.52 16.91
C LEU A 157 -3.42 13.81 18.16
N GLU A 158 -3.63 12.82 19.04
CA GLU A 158 -4.27 13.01 20.34
C GLU A 158 -3.47 13.98 21.23
N HIS A 159 -2.15 13.80 21.31
CA HIS A 159 -1.31 14.71 22.09
C HIS A 159 -1.35 16.15 21.56
N ILE A 160 -1.28 16.32 20.23
CA ILE A 160 -1.42 17.64 19.59
C ILE A 160 -2.80 18.22 19.88
N LYS A 161 -3.87 17.41 19.80
CA LYS A 161 -5.23 17.82 20.14
C LYS A 161 -5.32 18.32 21.58
N ASP A 162 -4.75 17.58 22.53
CA ASP A 162 -4.77 17.97 23.94
C ASP A 162 -4.04 19.29 24.16
N LYS A 163 -2.87 19.48 23.53
CA LYS A 163 -2.10 20.73 23.61
C LYS A 163 -2.83 21.91 22.96
N VAL A 164 -3.45 21.70 21.81
CA VAL A 164 -4.27 22.72 21.13
C VAL A 164 -5.49 23.07 21.98
N ALA A 165 -6.14 22.08 22.60
CA ALA A 165 -7.27 22.31 23.50
C ALA A 165 -6.86 23.07 24.77
N GLU A 166 -5.67 22.81 25.32
CA GLU A 166 -5.08 23.54 26.44
C GLU A 166 -4.81 25.01 26.08
N ILE A 167 -4.20 25.27 24.91
CA ILE A 167 -3.93 26.63 24.40
C ILE A 167 -5.23 27.38 24.12
N LYS A 168 -6.20 26.72 23.46
CA LYS A 168 -7.54 27.27 23.25
C LYS A 168 -8.19 27.63 24.57
N GLY A 169 -8.13 26.72 25.54
CA GLY A 169 -8.74 26.85 26.84
C GLY A 169 -10.27 26.96 26.76
N LYS A 170 -10.86 27.69 27.71
CA LYS A 170 -12.31 27.87 27.83
C LYS A 170 -12.62 29.31 28.24
N GLY A 171 -13.72 29.85 27.73
CA GLY A 171 -14.27 31.10 28.24
C GLY A 171 -14.65 30.96 29.72
N GLY A 172 -14.44 32.01 30.51
CA GLY A 172 -14.83 32.02 31.92
C GLY A 172 -16.29 32.38 32.12
N SER A 173 -16.60 32.75 33.37
CA SER A 173 -17.92 33.20 33.79
C SER A 173 -17.81 34.39 34.73
N GLY A 174 -18.82 35.26 34.74
CA GLY A 174 -18.85 36.42 35.62
C GLY A 174 -17.90 37.55 35.19
N TRP A 175 -17.88 38.63 35.97
CA TRP A 175 -17.04 39.80 35.71
C TRP A 175 -15.56 39.56 36.02
N ASP A 176 -15.26 38.57 36.86
CA ASP A 176 -13.92 38.18 37.28
C ASP A 176 -13.30 37.10 36.37
N ASN A 177 -13.99 36.72 35.28
CA ASN A 177 -13.58 35.69 34.33
C ASN A 177 -13.26 34.35 35.03
N LYS A 178 -14.03 34.00 36.07
CA LYS A 178 -13.77 32.80 36.87
C LYS A 178 -13.88 31.54 36.02
N GLY A 179 -12.82 30.73 36.07
CA GLY A 179 -12.70 29.49 35.30
C GLY A 179 -12.26 29.68 33.85
N GLY A 180 -12.02 30.93 33.41
CA GLY A 180 -11.46 31.22 32.10
C GLY A 180 -10.02 30.75 32.00
N SER A 181 -9.65 30.18 30.85
CA SER A 181 -8.29 29.71 30.57
C SER A 181 -7.95 29.84 29.09
N GLY A 182 -6.65 29.88 28.78
CA GLY A 182 -6.16 29.94 27.40
C GLY A 182 -6.66 31.18 26.64
N LEU A 183 -6.72 31.05 25.32
CA LEU A 183 -7.11 32.13 24.41
C LEU A 183 -8.58 32.53 24.55
N GLU A 184 -9.48 31.55 24.72
CA GLU A 184 -10.91 31.80 24.92
C GLU A 184 -11.16 32.54 26.24
N GLY A 185 -10.39 32.21 27.29
CA GLY A 185 -10.43 32.93 28.56
C GLY A 185 -9.98 34.39 28.41
N ILE A 186 -8.92 34.66 27.67
CA ILE A 186 -8.45 36.03 27.39
C ILE A 186 -9.50 36.80 26.57
N ALA A 187 -10.02 36.19 25.51
CA ALA A 187 -11.06 36.79 24.66
C ALA A 187 -12.31 37.12 25.47
N TYR A 188 -12.79 36.19 26.30
CA TYR A 188 -13.92 36.41 27.20
C TYR A 188 -13.63 37.53 28.22
N GLY A 189 -12.43 37.55 28.82
CA GLY A 189 -12.04 38.60 29.76
C GLY A 189 -12.06 40.00 29.12
N LEU A 190 -11.57 40.14 27.89
CA LEU A 190 -11.54 41.41 27.17
C LEU A 190 -12.92 41.85 26.67
N ILE A 191 -13.70 40.93 26.12
CA ILE A 191 -15.01 41.23 25.55
C ILE A 191 -16.09 41.23 26.64
N SER A 192 -16.30 40.07 27.26
CA SER A 192 -17.44 39.81 28.13
C SER A 192 -17.29 40.33 29.54
N CYS A 193 -16.07 40.51 30.04
CA CYS A 193 -15.83 41.15 31.34
C CYS A 193 -15.55 42.65 31.15
N TYR A 194 -14.45 43.00 30.46
CA TYR A 194 -14.01 44.39 30.36
C TYR A 194 -14.98 45.24 29.53
N ALA A 195 -15.22 44.92 28.26
CA ALA A 195 -16.06 45.76 27.41
C ALA A 195 -17.54 45.79 27.85
N ASN A 196 -18.11 44.68 28.34
CA ASN A 196 -19.45 44.69 28.94
C ASN A 196 -19.50 45.52 30.23
N ALA A 197 -18.47 45.50 31.07
CA ALA A 197 -18.45 46.35 32.26
C ALA A 197 -18.51 47.85 31.86
N PHE A 198 -17.80 48.24 30.79
CA PHE A 198 -17.94 49.60 30.23
C PHE A 198 -19.34 49.90 29.71
N LYS A 199 -20.11 48.91 29.27
CA LYS A 199 -21.48 49.11 28.80
C LYS A 199 -22.49 49.16 29.95
N ASP A 200 -22.42 48.18 30.85
CA ASP A 200 -23.45 47.91 31.85
C ASP A 200 -23.16 48.64 33.16
N THR A 201 -21.88 48.75 33.53
CA THR A 201 -21.43 49.24 34.84
C THR A 201 -20.49 50.44 34.75
N PHE A 202 -20.47 51.19 33.63
CA PHE A 202 -19.68 52.43 33.48
C PHE A 202 -19.82 53.37 34.69
N GLU A 203 -21.01 53.43 35.29
CA GLU A 203 -21.32 54.26 36.46
C GLU A 203 -20.62 53.80 37.74
N SER A 204 -20.37 52.50 37.94
CA SER A 204 -19.66 52.00 39.12
C SER A 204 -18.15 51.93 38.91
N ILE A 205 -17.68 51.69 37.69
CA ILE A 205 -16.23 51.54 37.37
C ILE A 205 -15.44 52.81 37.68
N TYR A 206 -15.97 53.98 37.36
CA TYR A 206 -15.25 55.26 37.56
C TYR A 206 -15.39 55.83 38.96
N LEU A 207 -16.35 55.33 39.75
CA LEU A 207 -16.73 55.93 41.03
C LEU A 207 -16.56 54.99 42.24
N GLU A 208 -16.14 53.75 42.05
CA GLU A 208 -15.83 52.83 43.18
C GLU A 208 -14.36 52.87 43.58
N GLU A 209 -14.12 52.78 44.89
CA GLU A 209 -12.78 52.65 45.46
C GLU A 209 -12.08 51.42 44.86
N ARG A 210 -10.79 51.60 44.54
CA ARG A 210 -9.85 50.51 44.34
C ARG A 210 -9.85 49.67 45.62
N ASN A 211 -10.69 48.63 45.69
CA ASN A 211 -10.95 47.76 46.85
C ASN A 211 -9.73 46.95 47.35
N GLY A 212 -8.51 47.33 46.97
CA GLY A 212 -7.25 46.66 47.32
C GLY A 212 -6.82 46.80 48.78
N GLY A 213 -7.56 47.53 49.62
CA GLY A 213 -7.25 47.76 51.02
C GLY A 213 -8.44 47.56 51.96
N LYS A 214 -9.07 46.37 51.95
CA LYS A 214 -10.24 46.05 52.81
C LYS A 214 -10.01 46.31 54.31
N SER A 215 -8.76 46.31 54.78
CA SER A 215 -8.44 46.53 56.20
C SER A 215 -8.34 48.02 56.57
N LEU A 216 -7.65 48.84 55.78
CA LEU A 216 -7.51 50.28 56.09
C LEU A 216 -8.82 51.05 55.85
N CYS A 217 -9.54 50.71 54.79
CA CYS A 217 -10.77 51.41 54.42
C CYS A 217 -11.90 51.14 55.43
N LYS A 218 -11.94 49.96 56.06
CA LYS A 218 -12.93 49.66 57.09
C LYS A 218 -12.69 50.49 58.34
N THR A 219 -11.46 50.54 58.85
CA THR A 219 -11.14 51.34 60.04
C THR A 219 -11.38 52.84 59.82
N VAL A 220 -10.99 53.39 58.66
CA VAL A 220 -11.24 54.81 58.33
C VAL A 220 -12.73 55.08 58.15
N ARG A 221 -13.49 54.16 57.54
CA ARG A 221 -14.94 54.27 57.40
C ARG A 221 -15.68 54.21 58.73
N ASP A 222 -15.26 53.32 59.61
CA ASP A 222 -15.83 53.16 60.94
C ASP A 222 -15.51 54.38 61.83
N HIS A 223 -14.32 54.99 61.68
CA HIS A 223 -13.91 56.16 62.47
C HIS A 223 -14.41 57.50 61.89
N PHE A 224 -14.67 57.59 60.58
CA PHE A 224 -15.08 58.82 59.91
C PHE A 224 -16.29 58.64 58.99
N PRO A 225 -17.45 58.15 59.49
CA PRO A 225 -18.62 57.83 58.65
C PRO A 225 -19.15 59.03 57.85
N GLU A 226 -19.00 60.23 58.41
CA GLU A 226 -19.43 61.49 57.79
C GLU A 226 -18.63 61.82 56.53
N LEU A 227 -17.33 61.50 56.49
CA LEU A 227 -16.49 61.67 55.31
C LEU A 227 -17.01 60.82 54.14
N PHE A 228 -17.44 59.59 54.44
CA PHE A 228 -18.00 58.69 53.44
C PHE A 228 -19.38 59.17 52.98
N THR A 229 -20.19 59.75 53.87
CA THR A 229 -21.47 60.37 53.47
C THR A 229 -21.25 61.57 52.53
N VAL A 230 -20.26 62.42 52.81
CA VAL A 230 -19.89 63.54 51.90
C VAL A 230 -19.40 63.01 50.56
N ARG A 231 -18.48 62.04 50.58
CA ARG A 231 -17.94 61.41 49.38
C ARG A 231 -19.02 60.76 48.53
N ASP A 232 -19.90 59.98 49.14
CA ASP A 232 -20.98 59.27 48.44
C ASP A 232 -22.01 60.27 47.88
N GLY A 233 -22.30 61.35 48.61
CA GLY A 233 -23.10 62.46 48.11
C GLY A 233 -22.48 63.18 46.91
N ILE A 234 -21.17 63.44 46.93
CA ILE A 234 -20.44 64.01 45.77
C ILE A 234 -20.48 63.03 44.59
N LYS A 235 -20.24 61.74 44.84
CA LYS A 235 -20.29 60.68 43.83
C LYS A 235 -21.65 60.63 43.12
N ASP A 236 -22.74 60.61 43.87
CA ASP A 236 -24.09 60.57 43.33
C ASP A 236 -24.44 61.85 42.57
N ALA A 237 -24.03 63.01 43.08
CA ALA A 237 -24.23 64.29 42.41
C ALA A 237 -23.48 64.36 41.07
N ILE A 238 -22.20 63.95 41.03
CA ILE A 238 -21.40 63.86 39.80
C ILE A 238 -22.06 62.91 38.80
N LYS A 239 -22.45 61.71 39.25
CA LYS A 239 -23.12 60.72 38.41
C LYS A 239 -24.37 61.28 37.74
N ASN A 240 -25.24 61.91 38.53
CA ASN A 240 -26.49 62.48 38.02
C ASN A 240 -26.24 63.65 37.07
N GLU A 241 -25.25 64.49 37.37
CA GLU A 241 -24.92 65.64 36.53
C GLU A 241 -24.30 65.22 35.19
N LEU A 242 -23.49 64.16 35.17
CA LEU A 242 -22.80 63.66 33.97
C LEU A 242 -23.54 62.51 33.27
N GLN A 243 -24.79 62.25 33.64
CA GLN A 243 -25.53 61.08 33.14
C GLN A 243 -25.67 61.10 31.60
N SER A 244 -25.77 62.28 30.98
CA SER A 244 -25.91 62.40 29.53
C SER A 244 -24.63 61.97 28.80
N GLU A 245 -23.47 62.37 29.31
CA GLU A 245 -22.14 62.04 28.80
C GLU A 245 -21.84 60.56 29.03
N ILE A 246 -22.20 60.04 30.21
CA ILE A 246 -22.11 58.61 30.55
C ILE A 246 -22.91 57.79 29.53
N ASN A 247 -24.16 58.17 29.27
CA ASN A 247 -25.03 57.47 28.33
C ASN A 247 -24.50 57.57 26.88
N ALA A 248 -23.98 58.72 26.49
CA ALA A 248 -23.36 58.90 25.17
C ALA A 248 -22.13 57.99 24.99
N GLY A 249 -21.25 57.93 25.99
CA GLY A 249 -20.09 57.02 26.02
C GLY A 249 -20.51 55.56 25.95
N LYS A 250 -21.43 55.12 26.83
CA LYS A 250 -22.02 53.77 26.82
C LYS A 250 -22.58 53.40 25.45
N GLY A 251 -23.28 54.33 24.79
CA GLY A 251 -23.88 54.12 23.47
C GLY A 251 -22.88 53.83 22.35
N GLN A 252 -21.61 54.20 22.51
CA GLN A 252 -20.56 53.86 21.55
C GLN A 252 -19.97 52.45 21.75
N VAL A 253 -20.12 51.87 22.94
CA VAL A 253 -19.54 50.54 23.26
C VAL A 253 -20.41 49.46 22.61
N LYS A 254 -19.87 48.88 21.54
CA LYS A 254 -20.49 47.79 20.77
C LYS A 254 -19.69 46.51 20.98
N ILE A 255 -20.38 45.47 21.37
CA ILE A 255 -19.82 44.16 21.67
C ILE A 255 -20.08 43.26 20.47
N SER A 256 -19.00 42.81 19.84
CA SER A 256 -19.06 41.87 18.71
C SER A 256 -18.57 40.50 19.17
N ASN A 257 -19.43 39.49 19.08
CA ASN A 257 -19.05 38.11 19.42
C ASN A 257 -17.96 37.61 18.46
N GLY A 258 -16.79 37.32 19.00
CA GLY A 258 -15.64 36.81 18.23
C GLY A 258 -14.85 37.87 17.46
N GLU A 259 -15.06 39.16 17.73
CA GLU A 259 -14.26 40.26 17.18
C GLU A 259 -13.76 41.17 18.32
N ILE A 260 -12.68 40.73 18.97
CA ILE A 260 -11.96 41.39 20.06
C ILE A 260 -11.53 42.79 19.64
N ALA A 261 -10.89 42.93 18.47
CA ALA A 261 -10.40 44.24 18.00
C ALA A 261 -11.51 45.27 17.86
N LYS A 262 -12.67 44.87 17.30
CA LYS A 262 -13.82 45.77 17.17
C LYS A 262 -14.44 46.11 18.53
N SER A 263 -14.52 45.13 19.43
CA SER A 263 -15.05 45.35 20.78
C SER A 263 -14.15 46.30 21.59
N ILE A 264 -12.83 46.16 21.51
CA ILE A 264 -11.88 47.06 22.19
C ILE A 264 -11.86 48.46 21.57
N ALA A 265 -11.92 48.57 20.23
CA ALA A 265 -12.04 49.86 19.54
C ALA A 265 -13.31 50.62 19.93
N SER A 266 -14.41 49.90 20.18
CA SER A 266 -15.66 50.52 20.63
C SER A 266 -15.57 51.03 22.08
N VAL A 267 -14.86 50.33 22.97
CA VAL A 267 -14.57 50.81 24.33
C VAL A 267 -13.72 52.08 24.29
N LYS A 268 -12.66 52.10 23.48
CA LYS A 268 -11.86 53.32 23.25
C LYS A 268 -12.75 54.48 22.83
N LYS A 269 -13.61 54.26 21.83
CA LYS A 269 -14.52 55.29 21.33
C LYS A 269 -15.51 55.77 22.40
N GLY A 270 -16.00 54.87 23.25
CA GLY A 270 -16.83 55.22 24.41
C GLY A 270 -16.11 56.14 25.39
N CYS A 271 -14.85 55.83 25.70
CA CYS A 271 -14.00 56.68 26.55
C CYS A 271 -13.76 58.05 25.92
N GLU A 272 -13.39 58.11 24.64
CA GLU A 272 -13.17 59.38 23.92
C GLU A 272 -14.44 60.23 23.88
N THR A 273 -15.61 59.59 23.68
CA THR A 273 -16.91 60.28 23.65
C THR A 273 -17.27 60.85 25.02
N PHE A 274 -17.08 60.08 26.08
CA PHE A 274 -17.31 60.55 27.45
C PHE A 274 -16.38 61.73 27.79
N ALA A 275 -15.06 61.56 27.58
CA ALA A 275 -14.07 62.59 27.88
C ALA A 275 -14.33 63.87 27.08
N SER A 276 -14.63 63.76 25.78
CA SER A 276 -14.96 64.93 24.95
C SER A 276 -16.23 65.64 25.40
N GLY A 277 -17.26 64.87 25.80
CA GLY A 277 -18.49 65.44 26.36
C GLY A 277 -18.22 66.22 27.65
N LEU A 278 -17.41 65.63 28.53
CA LEU A 278 -17.01 66.25 29.79
C LEU A 278 -16.17 67.51 29.56
N ASP A 279 -15.16 67.44 28.69
CA ASP A 279 -14.30 68.58 28.34
C ASP A 279 -15.09 69.73 27.73
N ASN A 280 -16.09 69.43 26.90
CA ASN A 280 -16.95 70.48 26.33
C ASN A 280 -17.74 71.21 27.41
N ARG A 281 -18.24 70.51 28.43
CA ARG A 281 -18.87 71.17 29.56
C ARG A 281 -17.89 71.91 30.46
N LEU A 282 -16.67 71.40 30.64
CA LEU A 282 -15.63 72.10 31.38
C LEU A 282 -15.24 73.44 30.73
N LYS A 283 -15.33 73.55 29.40
CA LYS A 283 -15.12 74.83 28.67
C LYS A 283 -16.17 75.90 28.99
N GLU A 284 -17.36 75.51 29.46
CA GLU A 284 -18.40 76.46 29.92
C GLU A 284 -18.09 77.04 31.32
N GLY A 285 -17.02 76.54 31.96
CA GLY A 285 -16.51 76.99 33.25
C GLY A 285 -16.61 75.91 34.31
N ILE A 286 -15.45 75.41 34.76
CA ILE A 286 -15.37 74.36 35.79
C ILE A 286 -16.11 74.71 37.09
N GLY A 287 -16.04 75.97 37.52
CA GLY A 287 -16.74 76.45 38.71
C GLY A 287 -18.26 76.43 38.58
N ASN A 288 -18.79 76.63 37.35
CA ASN A 288 -20.23 76.52 37.08
C ASN A 288 -20.70 75.08 37.26
N MET A 289 -19.96 74.13 36.69
CA MET A 289 -20.26 72.70 36.85
C MET A 289 -20.14 72.25 38.30
N ALA A 290 -19.07 72.65 39.00
CA ALA A 290 -18.90 72.33 40.42
C ALA A 290 -20.02 72.94 41.28
N GLY A 291 -20.49 74.14 40.95
CA GLY A 291 -21.67 74.75 41.57
C GLY A 291 -22.95 73.96 41.34
N GLN A 292 -23.21 73.49 40.11
CA GLN A 292 -24.35 72.65 39.77
C GLN A 292 -24.33 71.32 40.55
N ILE A 293 -23.19 70.63 40.56
CA ILE A 293 -22.98 69.38 41.28
C ILE A 293 -23.16 69.60 42.79
N PHE A 294 -22.54 70.64 43.36
CA PHE A 294 -22.67 70.97 44.77
C PHE A 294 -24.13 71.23 45.16
N GLY A 295 -24.89 71.94 44.33
CA GLY A 295 -26.32 72.21 44.55
C GLY A 295 -27.20 70.95 44.61
N ARG A 296 -26.73 69.82 44.06
CA ARG A 296 -27.41 68.52 44.12
C ARG A 296 -27.05 67.69 45.35
N ILE A 297 -26.04 68.07 46.12
CA ILE A 297 -25.66 67.37 47.35
C ILE A 297 -26.70 67.71 48.45
N SER A 298 -27.23 66.69 49.13
CA SER A 298 -28.28 66.86 50.14
C SER A 298 -27.92 67.89 51.21
N LYS A 299 -28.87 68.78 51.52
CA LYS A 299 -28.73 69.80 52.58
C LYS A 299 -28.40 69.12 53.91
N GLY A 300 -27.29 69.53 54.54
CA GLY A 300 -26.80 68.96 55.80
C GLY A 300 -25.47 68.21 55.69
N ILE A 301 -25.09 67.81 54.47
CA ILE A 301 -23.79 67.15 54.21
C ILE A 301 -22.63 68.16 54.25
N ASN A 302 -22.90 69.43 53.93
CA ASN A 302 -21.86 70.41 53.65
C ASN A 302 -21.27 71.13 54.88
N ARG A 303 -21.87 71.10 56.08
CA ARG A 303 -21.35 71.68 57.36
C ARG A 303 -20.56 73.01 57.25
N GLY A 304 -20.94 73.91 56.35
CA GLY A 304 -20.22 75.18 56.12
C GLY A 304 -18.89 75.07 55.35
N LYS A 305 -18.60 73.90 54.76
CA LYS A 305 -17.42 73.55 53.95
C LYS A 305 -17.70 73.59 52.45
N GLU A 306 -18.51 74.55 52.03
CA GLU A 306 -18.97 74.68 50.64
C GLU A 306 -17.80 74.84 49.66
N GLN A 307 -16.84 75.70 49.99
CA GLN A 307 -15.72 75.98 49.09
C GLN A 307 -14.81 74.77 48.95
N GLU A 308 -14.51 74.07 50.05
CA GLU A 308 -13.68 72.87 50.04
C GLU A 308 -14.32 71.73 49.25
N ILE A 309 -15.65 71.56 49.37
CA ILE A 309 -16.38 70.56 48.59
C ILE A 309 -16.39 70.92 47.11
N LYS A 310 -16.57 72.20 46.76
CA LYS A 310 -16.48 72.67 45.36
C LYS A 310 -15.11 72.37 44.76
N TYR A 311 -14.01 72.71 45.45
CA TYR A 311 -12.66 72.36 44.97
C TYR A 311 -12.46 70.85 44.83
N ALA A 312 -12.99 70.05 45.76
CA ALA A 312 -12.94 68.60 45.63
C ALA A 312 -13.70 68.10 44.39
N ILE A 313 -14.87 68.68 44.09
CA ILE A 313 -15.62 68.38 42.86
C ILE A 313 -14.83 68.78 41.62
N GLU A 314 -14.29 70.01 41.57
CA GLU A 314 -13.49 70.49 40.44
C GLU A 314 -12.30 69.56 40.14
N ALA A 315 -11.52 69.23 41.18
CA ALA A 315 -10.41 68.30 41.06
C ALA A 315 -10.86 66.91 40.61
N THR A 316 -11.99 66.41 41.12
CA THR A 316 -12.54 65.10 40.75
C THR A 316 -12.96 65.07 39.29
N VAL A 317 -13.66 66.11 38.81
CA VAL A 317 -14.12 66.17 37.42
C VAL A 317 -12.94 66.32 36.44
N LEU A 318 -11.94 67.14 36.76
CA LEU A 318 -10.71 67.21 35.97
C LEU A 318 -9.98 65.87 35.93
N GLY A 319 -9.87 65.21 37.09
CA GLY A 319 -9.28 63.89 37.20
C GLY A 319 -10.04 62.86 36.36
N LEU A 320 -11.38 62.89 36.37
CA LEU A 320 -12.24 62.00 35.56
C LEU A 320 -11.99 62.18 34.06
N SER A 321 -11.93 63.42 33.57
CA SER A 321 -11.67 63.67 32.15
C SER A 321 -10.27 63.21 31.73
N ALA A 322 -9.25 63.61 32.50
CA ALA A 322 -7.86 63.25 32.23
C ALA A 322 -7.65 61.73 32.25
N THR A 323 -8.19 61.05 33.27
CA THR A 323 -8.06 59.60 33.41
C THR A 323 -8.79 58.86 32.30
N THR A 324 -9.99 59.29 31.90
CA THR A 324 -10.73 58.63 30.82
C THR A 324 -10.04 58.80 29.47
N SER A 325 -9.48 59.98 29.20
CA SER A 325 -8.67 60.23 28.02
C SER A 325 -7.39 59.39 28.01
N GLN A 326 -6.72 59.29 29.16
CA GLN A 326 -5.55 58.43 29.33
C GLN A 326 -5.89 56.97 29.05
N VAL A 327 -6.99 56.44 29.60
CA VAL A 327 -7.43 55.06 29.34
C VAL A 327 -7.70 54.83 27.86
N ALA A 328 -8.34 55.78 27.16
CA ALA A 328 -8.55 55.67 25.71
C ALA A 328 -7.22 55.57 24.93
N ASN A 329 -6.23 56.39 25.31
CA ASN A 329 -4.91 56.40 24.71
C ASN A 329 -4.10 55.13 25.04
N GLU A 330 -4.23 54.60 26.26
CA GLU A 330 -3.61 53.34 26.67
C GLU A 330 -4.21 52.16 25.91
N ILE A 331 -5.54 52.09 25.78
CA ILE A 331 -6.20 51.07 24.95
C ILE A 331 -5.69 51.16 23.50
N ASN A 332 -5.61 52.37 22.95
CA ASN A 332 -5.09 52.57 21.60
C ASN A 332 -3.66 52.02 21.49
N SER A 333 -2.77 52.57 22.31
CA SER A 333 -1.35 52.30 22.22
C SER A 333 -1.00 50.85 22.53
N ILE A 334 -1.69 50.18 23.45
CA ILE A 334 -1.37 48.81 23.86
C ILE A 334 -2.06 47.78 22.95
N LEU A 335 -3.35 47.94 22.67
CA LEU A 335 -4.17 46.88 22.08
C LEU A 335 -4.51 47.09 20.61
N LEU A 336 -4.61 48.34 20.13
CA LEU A 336 -5.12 48.68 18.79
C LEU A 336 -4.06 49.20 17.83
N GLU A 337 -2.95 49.75 18.33
CA GLU A 337 -1.81 50.10 17.50
C GLU A 337 -1.02 48.86 17.08
N THR A 338 -0.35 48.96 15.93
CA THR A 338 0.50 47.91 15.38
C THR A 338 1.68 47.63 16.31
N ARG A 339 1.71 46.42 16.87
CA ARG A 339 2.78 45.96 17.79
C ARG A 339 3.33 44.58 17.46
N VAL A 340 2.61 43.79 16.67
CA VAL A 340 3.00 42.43 16.29
C VAL A 340 3.08 42.39 14.77
N GLY A 341 4.26 42.72 14.24
CA GLY A 341 4.46 42.85 12.79
C GLY A 341 3.68 44.03 12.23
N ASP A 342 2.78 43.76 11.28
CA ASP A 342 1.87 44.72 10.63
C ASP A 342 0.50 44.81 11.32
N LYS A 343 0.30 44.13 12.45
CA LYS A 343 -1.00 44.01 13.14
C LYS A 343 -0.96 44.48 14.59
N SER A 344 -2.13 44.84 15.10
CA SER A 344 -2.37 45.10 16.52
C SER A 344 -2.48 43.81 17.33
N ILE A 345 -2.30 43.89 18.64
CA ILE A 345 -2.45 42.74 19.54
C ILE A 345 -3.88 42.19 19.46
N ALA A 346 -4.89 43.07 19.42
CA ALA A 346 -6.28 42.64 19.35
C ALA A 346 -6.61 41.89 18.05
N GLU A 347 -6.07 42.32 16.90
CA GLU A 347 -6.23 41.61 15.62
C GLU A 347 -5.51 40.26 15.60
N VAL A 348 -4.33 40.17 16.22
CA VAL A 348 -3.63 38.89 16.37
C VAL A 348 -4.43 37.95 17.27
N LEU A 349 -5.00 38.43 18.36
CA LEU A 349 -5.86 37.63 19.23
C LEU A 349 -7.11 37.13 18.48
N ASP A 350 -7.77 37.98 17.69
CA ASP A 350 -8.91 37.57 16.85
C ASP A 350 -8.53 36.41 15.91
N LYS A 351 -7.40 36.55 15.21
CA LYS A 351 -6.90 35.52 14.31
C LYS A 351 -6.55 34.24 15.06
N VAL A 352 -5.82 34.34 16.16
CA VAL A 352 -5.29 33.18 16.90
C VAL A 352 -6.42 32.41 17.58
N VAL A 353 -7.42 33.08 18.17
CA VAL A 353 -8.63 32.42 18.70
C VAL A 353 -9.34 31.64 17.60
N LYS A 354 -9.56 32.26 16.44
CA LYS A 354 -10.23 31.63 15.29
C LYS A 354 -9.44 30.44 14.74
N ASP A 355 -8.14 30.60 14.53
CA ASP A 355 -7.27 29.56 13.97
C ASP A 355 -7.16 28.37 14.93
N THR A 356 -7.06 28.62 16.25
CA THR A 356 -7.01 27.56 17.26
C THR A 356 -8.34 26.82 17.35
N GLY A 357 -9.47 27.54 17.24
CA GLY A 357 -10.79 26.93 17.15
C GLY A 357 -10.97 26.05 15.91
N TYR A 358 -10.44 26.50 14.76
CA TYR A 358 -10.44 25.72 13.52
C TYR A 358 -9.57 24.46 13.64
N LEU A 359 -8.36 24.59 14.17
CA LEU A 359 -7.42 23.48 14.36
C LEU A 359 -7.98 22.43 15.33
N ASP A 360 -8.56 22.85 16.46
CA ASP A 360 -9.26 21.96 17.41
C ASP A 360 -10.37 21.16 16.71
N GLY A 361 -11.17 21.81 15.85
CA GLY A 361 -12.21 21.16 15.05
C GLY A 361 -11.67 20.12 14.06
N GLN A 362 -10.59 20.45 13.34
CA GLN A 362 -9.94 19.52 12.41
C GLN A 362 -9.35 18.30 13.12
N LEU A 363 -8.70 18.51 14.27
CA LEU A 363 -8.09 17.45 15.05
C LEU A 363 -9.16 16.51 15.63
N LYS A 364 -10.29 17.04 16.12
CA LYS A 364 -11.45 16.22 16.53
C LYS A 364 -11.95 15.33 15.39
N GLY A 365 -12.18 15.92 14.20
CA GLY A 365 -12.63 15.17 13.03
C GLY A 365 -11.61 14.16 12.48
N ALA A 366 -10.33 14.33 12.76
CA ALA A 366 -9.27 13.40 12.36
C ALA A 366 -9.16 12.18 13.29
N ILE A 367 -9.56 12.32 14.56
CA ILE A 367 -9.45 11.27 15.58
C ILE A 367 -10.74 10.46 15.72
N GLU A 368 -11.89 11.07 15.47
CA GLU A 368 -13.18 10.36 15.52
C GLU A 368 -13.27 9.35 14.35
N PRO A 369 -13.51 8.05 14.63
CA PRO A 369 -13.72 7.07 13.57
C PRO A 369 -14.93 7.48 12.73
N PRO A 370 -14.90 7.30 11.40
CA PRO A 370 -16.04 7.64 10.56
C PRO A 370 -17.25 6.88 11.08
N SER A 371 -18.28 7.60 11.55
CA SER A 371 -19.50 6.95 11.97
C SER A 371 -20.05 6.17 10.78
N SER A 372 -20.34 4.89 11.00
CA SER A 372 -20.61 3.90 9.96
C SER A 372 -21.93 4.11 9.19
N HIS A 373 -22.53 5.31 9.23
CA HIS A 373 -23.87 5.57 8.70
C HIS A 373 -24.08 6.90 7.96
N ALA A 374 -23.04 7.71 7.69
CA ALA A 374 -23.23 8.97 6.97
C ALA A 374 -23.09 8.79 5.44
N SER A 375 -24.23 8.63 4.77
CA SER A 375 -24.39 8.78 3.32
C SER A 375 -23.86 10.16 2.87
N LEU A 376 -22.84 10.17 2.01
CA LEU A 376 -22.18 11.36 1.50
C LEU A 376 -23.14 12.17 0.61
N SER A 377 -23.58 13.35 1.08
CA SER A 377 -24.18 14.37 0.21
C SER A 377 -23.12 15.40 -0.20
N PRO A 378 -22.91 15.64 -1.51
CA PRO A 378 -21.81 16.46 -2.01
C PRO A 378 -22.26 17.92 -2.18
N THR A 379 -22.13 18.79 -1.17
CA THR A 379 -22.36 20.25 -1.37
C THR A 379 -21.56 21.21 -0.49
N ALA A 380 -20.55 20.77 0.26
CA ALA A 380 -19.69 21.70 1.00
C ALA A 380 -18.54 22.21 0.10
N LYS A 381 -18.61 23.49 -0.30
CA LYS A 381 -17.53 24.22 -1.00
C LYS A 381 -16.19 24.03 -0.28
N ALA A 382 -15.22 23.46 -1.01
CA ALA A 382 -13.87 23.21 -0.54
C ALA A 382 -13.11 24.52 -0.21
N PRO A 383 -12.45 24.61 0.97
CA PRO A 383 -11.56 25.72 1.30
C PRO A 383 -10.20 25.61 0.59
N PRO A 384 -9.44 26.71 0.47
CA PRO A 384 -8.20 26.75 -0.30
C PRO A 384 -7.10 25.91 0.37
N LYS A 385 -6.57 24.95 -0.40
CA LYS A 385 -5.28 24.24 -0.27
C LYS A 385 -4.67 24.26 1.14
N SER A 386 -5.33 23.62 2.11
CA SER A 386 -4.66 23.22 3.35
C SER A 386 -3.86 21.96 3.06
N TRP A 387 -2.59 21.95 3.44
CA TRP A 387 -1.73 20.78 3.43
C TRP A 387 -2.22 19.82 4.52
N THR A 388 -3.34 19.16 4.27
CA THR A 388 -3.83 18.13 5.17
C THR A 388 -2.82 16.98 5.18
N LEU A 389 -2.54 16.38 6.33
CA LEU A 389 -1.81 15.10 6.39
C LEU A 389 -2.49 14.01 5.55
N ARG A 390 -3.79 14.16 5.24
CA ARG A 390 -4.45 13.37 4.20
C ARG A 390 -3.84 13.56 2.81
N SER A 391 -3.33 14.73 2.45
CA SER A 391 -2.60 14.90 1.18
C SER A 391 -1.25 14.19 1.21
N VAL A 392 -0.53 14.14 2.33
CA VAL A 392 0.73 13.36 2.40
C VAL A 392 0.42 11.86 2.40
N GLY A 393 -0.55 11.41 3.22
CA GLY A 393 -0.99 10.01 3.23
C GLY A 393 -1.61 9.58 1.89
N ASN A 394 -2.44 10.42 1.26
CA ASN A 394 -3.06 10.11 -0.03
C ASN A 394 -2.09 10.28 -1.18
N ASN A 395 -1.12 11.21 -1.15
CA ASN A 395 -0.12 11.32 -2.20
C ASN A 395 0.87 10.17 -2.10
N VAL A 396 1.34 9.80 -0.90
CA VAL A 396 2.18 8.61 -0.72
C VAL A 396 1.41 7.35 -1.12
N LYS A 397 0.13 7.22 -0.69
CA LYS A 397 -0.70 6.08 -1.09
C LYS A 397 -1.01 6.09 -2.58
N HIS A 398 -1.21 7.25 -3.20
CA HIS A 398 -1.45 7.39 -4.64
C HIS A 398 -0.18 7.09 -5.44
N ASP A 399 0.97 7.60 -5.05
CA ASP A 399 2.25 7.35 -5.72
C ASP A 399 2.65 5.88 -5.59
N LEU A 400 2.46 5.30 -4.39
CA LEU A 400 2.68 3.87 -4.15
C LEU A 400 1.67 3.02 -4.93
N GLN A 401 0.39 3.39 -4.92
CA GLN A 401 -0.65 2.69 -5.68
C GLN A 401 -0.41 2.81 -7.18
N LYS A 402 0.02 3.96 -7.69
CA LYS A 402 0.35 4.18 -9.09
C LYS A 402 1.60 3.41 -9.51
N ALA A 403 2.60 3.32 -8.63
CA ALA A 403 3.76 2.45 -8.83
C ALA A 403 3.35 0.96 -8.85
N VAL A 404 2.46 0.54 -7.95
CA VAL A 404 1.94 -0.83 -7.89
C VAL A 404 1.04 -1.16 -9.08
N GLU A 405 0.18 -0.24 -9.51
CA GLU A 405 -0.66 -0.36 -10.71
C GLU A 405 0.19 -0.38 -11.99
N GLY A 406 1.39 0.21 -11.95
CA GLY A 406 2.37 0.14 -13.03
C GLY A 406 3.12 -1.20 -13.11
N LEU A 407 3.17 -1.99 -12.02
CA LEU A 407 3.90 -3.27 -11.99
C LEU A 407 3.35 -4.29 -12.99
N PRO A 408 2.03 -4.53 -13.13
CA PRO A 408 1.51 -5.42 -14.17
C PRO A 408 1.96 -5.03 -15.58
N GLY A 409 1.98 -3.73 -15.90
CA GLY A 409 2.44 -3.23 -17.20
C GLY A 409 3.93 -3.46 -17.41
N ALA A 410 4.77 -3.15 -16.41
CA ALA A 410 6.20 -3.40 -16.45
C ALA A 410 6.53 -4.90 -16.57
N VAL A 411 5.82 -5.75 -15.81
CA VAL A 411 5.95 -7.21 -15.88
C VAL A 411 5.52 -7.74 -17.25
N THR A 412 4.43 -7.22 -17.82
CA THR A 412 3.96 -7.61 -19.15
C THR A 412 4.97 -7.20 -20.23
N GLN A 413 5.47 -5.96 -20.21
CA GLN A 413 6.50 -5.50 -21.16
C GLN A 413 7.78 -6.33 -21.07
N PHE A 414 8.21 -6.65 -19.86
CA PHE A 414 9.36 -7.51 -19.63
C PHE A 414 9.12 -8.92 -20.18
N ASN A 415 7.96 -9.52 -19.89
CA ASN A 415 7.60 -10.85 -20.35
C ASN A 415 7.46 -10.89 -21.89
N ASP A 416 6.88 -9.86 -22.49
CA ASP A 416 6.75 -9.74 -23.95
C ASP A 416 8.12 -9.61 -24.63
N ALA A 417 9.04 -8.82 -24.07
CA ALA A 417 10.40 -8.71 -24.56
C ALA A 417 11.13 -10.06 -24.47
N ALA A 418 11.04 -10.74 -23.33
CA ALA A 418 11.65 -12.06 -23.14
C ALA A 418 11.04 -13.11 -24.10
N VAL A 419 9.72 -13.16 -24.25
CA VAL A 419 9.04 -14.07 -25.20
C VAL A 419 9.44 -13.77 -26.64
N LYS A 420 9.61 -12.49 -27.00
CA LYS A 420 10.05 -12.09 -28.33
C LYS A 420 11.48 -12.58 -28.61
N GLU A 421 12.41 -12.38 -27.69
CA GLU A 421 13.79 -12.87 -27.82
C GLU A 421 13.84 -14.40 -27.94
N ILE A 422 13.07 -15.12 -27.14
CA ILE A 422 12.97 -16.59 -27.22
C ILE A 422 12.43 -17.04 -28.58
N LYS A 423 11.40 -16.37 -29.10
CA LYS A 423 10.83 -16.68 -30.44
C LYS A 423 11.83 -16.39 -31.57
N GLU A 424 12.58 -15.30 -31.48
CA GLU A 424 13.60 -14.96 -32.48
C GLU A 424 14.77 -15.96 -32.46
N ALA A 425 15.23 -16.35 -31.27
CA ALA A 425 16.25 -17.40 -31.11
C ALA A 425 15.76 -18.74 -31.70
N ALA A 426 14.55 -19.19 -31.34
CA ALA A 426 13.98 -20.44 -31.84
C ALA A 426 13.76 -20.43 -33.37
N LYS A 427 13.39 -19.28 -33.95
CA LYS A 427 13.19 -19.16 -35.40
C LYS A 427 14.50 -19.26 -36.17
N THR A 428 15.58 -18.69 -35.62
CA THR A 428 16.94 -18.82 -36.16
C THR A 428 17.39 -20.27 -36.16
N ASP A 429 17.11 -21.01 -35.08
CA ASP A 429 17.44 -22.43 -34.97
C ASP A 429 16.63 -23.32 -35.92
N MET A 430 15.32 -23.10 -36.07
CA MET A 430 14.53 -23.86 -37.05
C MET A 430 14.99 -23.60 -38.48
N GLN A 431 15.42 -22.38 -38.81
CA GLN A 431 16.00 -22.08 -40.12
C GLN A 431 17.31 -22.84 -40.34
N ALA A 432 18.18 -22.94 -39.31
CA ALA A 432 19.39 -23.75 -39.38
C ALA A 432 19.08 -25.24 -39.60
N VAL A 433 18.10 -25.80 -38.87
CA VAL A 433 17.65 -27.20 -39.05
C VAL A 433 17.06 -27.45 -40.43
N GLN A 434 16.26 -26.52 -40.96
CA GLN A 434 15.68 -26.64 -42.30
C GLN A 434 16.77 -26.59 -43.40
N ILE A 435 17.81 -25.78 -43.22
CA ILE A 435 18.96 -25.74 -44.14
C ILE A 435 19.70 -27.08 -44.15
N ILE A 436 19.87 -27.72 -42.99
CA ILE A 436 20.50 -29.05 -42.87
C ILE A 436 19.64 -30.15 -43.52
N LEU A 437 18.32 -30.11 -43.31
CA LEU A 437 17.38 -31.06 -43.95
C LEU A 437 17.34 -30.89 -45.47
N ASN A 438 17.39 -29.67 -45.97
CA ASN A 438 17.44 -29.41 -47.42
C ASN A 438 18.77 -29.84 -48.05
N HIS A 439 19.90 -29.71 -47.33
CA HIS A 439 21.21 -30.19 -47.80
C HIS A 439 21.29 -31.72 -47.85
N SER A 440 20.66 -32.43 -46.91
CA SER A 440 20.66 -33.89 -46.87
C SER A 440 19.76 -34.53 -47.93
N GLN A 441 18.68 -33.87 -48.37
CA GLN A 441 17.89 -34.34 -49.52
C GLN A 441 18.61 -34.21 -50.87
N PHE A 442 19.59 -33.31 -50.99
CA PHE A 442 20.37 -33.14 -52.24
C PHE A 442 21.41 -34.26 -52.47
N ILE A 443 21.73 -35.05 -51.44
CA ILE A 443 22.71 -36.15 -51.52
C ILE A 443 22.03 -37.48 -51.93
N PHE A 444 20.70 -37.55 -51.93
CA PHE A 444 19.91 -38.73 -52.31
C PHE A 444 19.15 -38.57 -53.64
N GLN A 445 19.78 -37.99 -54.67
CA GLN A 445 19.31 -38.27 -56.03
C GLN A 445 19.89 -39.62 -56.50
N PRO A 446 19.05 -40.61 -56.85
CA PRO A 446 19.54 -41.85 -57.43
C PRO A 446 20.08 -41.54 -58.82
N VAL A 447 21.39 -41.63 -58.98
CA VAL A 447 22.01 -41.69 -60.31
C VAL A 447 21.58 -43.01 -60.93
N PHE A 448 20.48 -42.99 -61.68
CA PHE A 448 20.09 -44.06 -62.58
C PHE A 448 21.15 -44.15 -63.69
N PHE A 449 22.16 -45.01 -63.50
CA PHE A 449 23.02 -45.47 -64.57
C PHE A 449 22.24 -46.50 -65.39
N SER A 450 21.61 -46.04 -66.46
CA SER A 450 21.24 -46.89 -67.61
C SER A 450 22.38 -46.88 -68.62
N ASP A 451 22.76 -48.09 -69.06
CA ASP A 451 23.61 -48.41 -70.21
C ASP A 451 25.08 -48.01 -70.19
N VAL A 452 25.96 -49.01 -70.04
CA VAL A 452 27.08 -49.22 -70.98
C VAL A 452 27.42 -50.73 -71.06
N SER A 453 27.01 -51.38 -72.15
CA SER A 453 27.69 -52.56 -72.68
C SER A 453 28.79 -52.11 -73.63
N SER A 454 30.07 -52.23 -73.27
CA SER A 454 31.16 -52.58 -74.21
C SER A 454 32.52 -52.70 -73.50
N PRO A 455 33.40 -53.61 -73.95
CA PRO A 455 34.70 -53.87 -73.33
C PRO A 455 35.83 -53.20 -74.12
N PHE A 456 36.76 -52.47 -73.48
CA PHE A 456 38.16 -52.33 -73.96
C PHE A 456 39.05 -51.72 -72.86
N LEU A 457 40.16 -52.42 -72.59
CA LEU A 457 41.36 -52.06 -71.81
C LEU A 457 42.00 -50.72 -72.27
N PRO A 458 42.94 -50.05 -71.52
CA PRO A 458 44.03 -50.65 -70.72
C PRO A 458 44.41 -49.95 -69.38
N PRO A 459 45.40 -50.49 -68.63
CA PRO A 459 45.80 -50.02 -67.30
C PRO A 459 47.08 -49.17 -67.33
N SER A 460 47.04 -47.94 -66.82
CA SER A 460 48.23 -47.20 -66.37
C SER A 460 47.87 -45.89 -65.66
N LEU A 461 48.58 -45.59 -64.55
CA LEU A 461 48.59 -44.36 -63.71
C LEU A 461 47.47 -44.36 -62.63
N ARG A 462 47.70 -44.52 -61.31
CA ARG A 462 48.69 -43.95 -60.36
C ARG A 462 48.95 -42.46 -60.59
N TYR A 463 48.28 -41.59 -59.84
CA TYR A 463 48.89 -40.68 -58.84
C TYR A 463 47.81 -39.76 -58.21
N GLU A 464 47.98 -39.51 -56.90
CA GLU A 464 47.63 -38.31 -56.11
C GLU A 464 46.43 -37.44 -56.46
N PHE A 465 45.54 -37.20 -55.49
CA PHE A 465 45.31 -35.83 -54.99
C PHE A 465 44.69 -35.87 -53.59
N LEU A 466 45.49 -35.42 -52.62
CA LEU A 466 45.08 -35.03 -51.27
C LEU A 466 44.79 -33.51 -51.26
N CYS A 467 43.82 -33.13 -50.44
CA CYS A 467 43.63 -31.83 -49.80
C CYS A 467 43.27 -30.61 -50.67
N THR A 468 42.10 -30.02 -50.39
CA THR A 468 42.06 -28.75 -49.62
C THR A 468 40.62 -28.42 -49.22
N ALA A 469 40.36 -28.34 -47.91
CA ALA A 469 39.26 -27.59 -47.35
C ALA A 469 39.80 -26.82 -46.14
N ARG A 470 39.61 -25.51 -46.18
CA ARG A 470 39.80 -24.57 -45.08
C ARG A 470 38.47 -23.87 -44.87
#